data_AF-A0A6J4L470-F1
#
_entry.id   AF-A0A6J4L470-F1
#
_cell.length_a   1.000
_cell.length_b   1.000
_cell.length_c   1.000
_cell.angle_alpha   90.00
_cell.angle_beta   90.00
_cell.angle_gamma   90.00
#
_symmetry.space_group_name_H-M   'P 1'
#
loop_
_entity.id
_entity.type
_entity.pdbx_description
1 polymer ?
#
loop_
_entity_poly.entity_id
_entity_poly.type
_entity_poly.pdbx_seq_one_letter_code
_entity_poly.pdbx_strand_id
1 'polypeptide(L)'
;MDALAKLRNQLLRRPAGTVGLMFSSSGYRESAITLARFSGQQPMLLWYPPEITEMLQAENPCALLLLKYRVCVEEGKPEYNHMMRVG
;
A
#
# COMPACT_ATOMS: atom_id res chain seq x y z
N MET A 1 -17.63 8.67 -2.07
CA MET A 1 -17.06 7.69 -3.02
C MET A 1 -15.73 7.25 -2.45
N ASP A 2 -15.55 5.95 -2.19
CA ASP A 2 -14.34 5.42 -1.53
C ASP A 2 -13.13 5.50 -2.48
N ALA A 3 -12.07 6.21 -2.07
CA ALA A 3 -10.91 6.46 -2.91
C ALA A 3 -10.17 5.17 -3.31
N LEU A 4 -10.17 4.15 -2.45
CA LEU A 4 -9.59 2.85 -2.77
C LEU A 4 -10.38 2.12 -3.85
N ALA A 5 -11.71 2.19 -3.81
CA ALA A 5 -12.55 1.57 -4.84
C ALA A 5 -12.31 2.20 -6.21
N LYS A 6 -12.08 3.52 -6.26
CA LYS A 6 -11.69 4.23 -7.48
C LYS A 6 -10.33 3.76 -7.99
N LEU A 7 -9.32 3.66 -7.11
CA LEU A 7 -7.99 3.19 -7.47
C LEU A 7 -8.03 1.74 -8.00
N ARG A 8 -8.71 0.83 -7.31
CA ARG A 8 -8.93 -0.55 -7.77
C ARG A 8 -9.50 -0.61 -9.18
N ASN A 9 -10.54 0.18 -9.46
CA ASN A 9 -11.16 0.22 -10.78
C ASN A 9 -10.22 0.75 -11.88
N GLN A 10 -9.30 1.66 -11.54
CA GLN A 10 -8.28 2.13 -12.47
C GLN A 10 -7.22 1.07 -12.73
N LEU A 11 -6.82 0.33 -11.69
CA LEU A 11 -5.85 -0.76 -11.75
C LEU A 11 -6.34 -1.91 -12.64
N LEU A 12 -7.62 -2.31 -12.56
CA LEU A 12 -8.18 -3.37 -13.41
C LEU A 12 -7.97 -3.20 -14.93
N ARG A 13 -7.65 -1.99 -15.40
CA ARG A 13 -7.38 -1.68 -16.81
C ARG A 13 -5.88 -1.52 -17.13
N ARG A 14 -4.99 -1.88 -16.21
CA ARG A 14 -3.54 -1.77 -16.34
C ARG A 14 -2.90 -3.13 -16.64
N PRO A 15 -1.70 -3.15 -17.26
CA PRO A 15 -0.94 -4.38 -17.45
C PRO A 15 -0.70 -5.13 -16.15
N ALA A 16 -0.58 -6.46 -16.25
CA ALA A 16 -0.18 -7.30 -15.14
C ALA A 16 1.16 -6.82 -14.54
N GLY A 17 1.28 -6.89 -13.22
CA GLY A 17 2.45 -6.37 -12.50
C GLY A 17 2.39 -4.88 -12.14
N THR A 18 1.36 -4.15 -12.57
CA THR A 18 1.14 -2.78 -12.07
C THR A 18 0.78 -2.81 -10.59
N VAL A 19 1.42 -1.94 -9.80
CA VAL A 19 1.17 -1.78 -8.35
C VAL A 19 0.50 -0.44 -8.09
N GLY A 20 -0.56 -0.43 -7.29
CA GLY A 20 -1.19 0.79 -6.81
C GLY A 20 -0.53 1.26 -5.51
N LEU A 21 -0.31 2.58 -5.38
CA LEU A 21 0.13 3.20 -4.14
C LEU A 21 -0.95 4.15 -3.65
N MET A 22 -1.36 4.00 -2.40
CA MET A 22 -2.28 4.91 -1.75
C MET A 22 -1.59 5.52 -0.54
N PHE A 23 -1.65 6.84 -0.41
CA PHE A 23 -1.05 7.59 0.70
C PHE A 23 -2.15 8.27 1.50
N SER A 24 -2.09 8.19 2.83
CA SER A 24 -3.06 8.85 3.70
C SER A 24 -2.37 9.49 4.90
N SER A 25 -2.67 10.77 5.14
CA SER A 25 -2.23 11.50 6.34
C SER A 25 -3.03 11.15 7.59
N SER A 26 -4.19 10.50 7.44
CA SER A 26 -5.12 10.15 8.53
C SER A 26 -5.35 8.64 8.67
N GLY A 27 -4.64 7.82 7.88
CA GLY A 27 -4.76 6.37 7.87
C GLY A 27 -5.97 5.85 7.07
N TYR A 28 -6.34 4.60 7.35
CA TYR A 28 -7.38 3.86 6.63
C TYR A 28 -8.35 3.21 7.61
N ARG A 29 -9.62 3.17 7.21
CA ARG A 29 -10.63 2.37 7.93
C ARG A 29 -10.43 0.89 7.62
N GLU A 30 -10.89 0.03 8.52
CA GLU A 30 -10.80 -1.43 8.36
C GLU A 30 -11.47 -1.93 7.07
N SER A 31 -12.58 -1.31 6.66
CA SER A 31 -13.24 -1.62 5.38
C SER A 31 -12.35 -1.35 4.16
N ALA A 32 -11.53 -0.29 4.22
CA ALA A 32 -10.58 0.06 3.17
C ALA A 32 -9.41 -0.93 3.15
N ILE A 33 -8.88 -1.31 4.32
CA ILE A 33 -7.83 -2.34 4.43
C ILE A 33 -8.33 -3.66 3.86
N THR A 34 -9.55 -4.06 4.21
CA THR A 34 -10.19 -5.26 3.68
C THR A 34 -10.29 -5.21 2.15
N LEU A 35 -10.75 -4.09 1.58
CA LEU A 35 -10.81 -3.91 0.13
C LEU A 35 -9.43 -4.04 -0.54
N ALA A 36 -8.37 -3.53 0.10
CA ALA A 36 -7.00 -3.65 -0.42
C ALA A 36 -6.45 -5.07 -0.34
N ARG A 37 -6.77 -5.82 0.73
CA ARG A 37 -6.36 -7.23 0.87
C ARG A 37 -6.99 -8.12 -0.19
N PHE A 38 -8.22 -7.81 -0.60
CA PHE A 38 -8.99 -8.60 -1.57
C PHE A 38 -9.07 -7.95 -2.96
N SER A 39 -8.14 -7.05 -3.33
CA SER A 39 -8.22 -6.29 -4.58
C SER A 39 -7.87 -7.06 -5.87
N GLY A 40 -7.60 -8.36 -5.78
CA GLY A 40 -7.36 -9.23 -6.95
C GLY A 40 -5.90 -9.19 -7.42
N GLN A 41 -5.68 -9.27 -8.75
CA GLN A 41 -4.35 -9.50 -9.35
C GLN A 41 -3.34 -8.35 -9.19
N GLN A 42 -3.77 -7.14 -8.83
CA GLN A 42 -2.90 -5.98 -8.72
C GLN A 42 -2.79 -5.53 -7.26
N PRO A 43 -1.60 -5.62 -6.64
CA PRO A 43 -1.38 -5.18 -5.28
C PRO A 43 -1.64 -3.69 -5.12
N MET A 44 -2.30 -3.30 -4.01
CA MET A 44 -2.47 -1.92 -3.60
C MET A 44 -1.80 -1.71 -2.26
N LEU A 45 -0.72 -0.94 -2.22
CA LEU A 45 0.04 -0.68 -1.00
C LEU A 45 -0.50 0.56 -0.28
N LEU A 46 -0.79 0.42 1.01
CA LEU A 46 -1.39 1.46 1.85
C LEU A 46 -0.32 2.07 2.76
N TRP A 47 -0.03 3.36 2.57
CA TRP A 47 1.03 4.07 3.26
C TRP A 47 0.49 4.99 4.35
N TYR A 48 1.03 4.84 5.56
CA TYR A 48 0.67 5.64 6.74
C TYR A 48 1.64 6.79 7.00
N PRO A 49 1.26 7.80 7.80
CA PRO A 49 2.07 9.01 7.99
C PRO A 49 3.54 8.80 8.38
N PRO A 50 3.90 7.85 9.27
CA PRO A 50 5.31 7.60 9.60
C PRO A 50 6.12 7.15 8.38
N GLU A 51 5.60 6.20 7.61
CA GLU A 51 6.27 5.64 6.43
C GLU A 51 6.35 6.66 5.29
N ILE A 52 5.34 7.54 5.17
CA ILE A 52 5.36 8.63 4.19
C ILE A 52 6.52 9.58 4.48
N THR A 53 6.70 9.94 5.76
CA THR A 53 7.80 10.80 6.19
C THR A 53 9.15 10.16 5.90
N GLU A 54 9.31 8.89 6.25
CA GLU A 54 10.54 8.14 5.98
C GLU A 54 10.82 8.02 4.47
N MET A 55 9.81 7.68 3.67
CA MET A 55 9.95 7.57 2.22
C MET A 55 10.38 8.90 1.58
N LEU A 56 9.90 10.04 2.08
CA LEU A 56 10.29 11.36 1.59
C LEU A 56 11.73 11.74 1.98
N GLN A 57 12.28 11.14 3.03
CA GLN A 57 13.63 11.41 3.53
C GLN A 57 14.67 10.38 3.07
N ALA A 58 14.21 9.21 2.60
CA ALA A 58 15.09 8.14 2.17
C ALA A 58 15.89 8.51 0.91
N GLU A 59 17.18 8.21 0.93
CA GLU A 59 18.04 8.31 -0.27
C GLU A 59 17.56 7.37 -1.38
N ASN A 60 16.95 6.23 -1.01
CA ASN A 60 16.40 5.25 -1.93
C ASN A 60 14.98 4.83 -1.53
N PRO A 61 13.93 5.60 -1.91
CA PRO A 61 12.54 5.26 -1.59
C PRO A 61 12.06 3.95 -2.26
N CYS A 62 12.71 3.53 -3.36
CA CYS A 62 12.38 2.28 -4.03
C CYS A 62 12.67 1.06 -3.14
N ALA A 63 13.67 1.13 -2.26
CA ALA A 63 13.96 0.04 -1.32
C ALA A 63 12.80 -0.19 -0.33
N LEU A 64 12.22 0.90 0.21
CA LEU A 64 11.05 0.83 1.10
C LEU A 64 9.81 0.31 0.36
N LEU A 65 9.62 0.75 -0.88
CA LEU A 65 8.54 0.26 -1.74
C LEU A 65 8.66 -1.25 -1.98
N LEU A 66 9.86 -1.73 -2.30
CA LEU A 66 10.12 -3.15 -2.55
C LEU A 66 9.89 -4.01 -1.29
N LEU A 67 10.31 -3.52 -0.12
CA LEU A 67 10.04 -4.18 1.16
C LEU A 67 8.52 -4.34 1.39
N LYS A 68 7.78 -3.25 1.25
CA LYS A 68 6.33 -3.24 1.46
C LYS A 68 5.59 -4.08 0.42
N TYR A 69 6.02 -4.02 -0.84
CA TYR A 69 5.50 -4.87 -1.91
C TYR A 69 5.70 -6.35 -1.61
N ARG A 70 6.90 -6.73 -1.16
CA ARG A 70 7.23 -8.12 -0.81
C ARG A 70 6.30 -8.63 0.28
N VAL A 71 6.14 -7.89 1.38
CA VAL A 71 5.23 -8.29 2.46
C VAL A 71 3.77 -8.34 2.00
N CYS A 72 3.35 -7.42 1.13
CA CYS A 72 2.01 -7.46 0.56
C CYS A 72 1.76 -8.73 -0.28
N VAL A 73 2.73 -9.15 -1.10
CA VAL A 73 2.59 -10.35 -1.95
C VAL A 73 2.74 -11.63 -1.15
N GLU A 74 3.70 -11.69 -0.23
CA GLU A 74 4.02 -12.90 0.55
C GLU A 74 3.02 -13.13 1.70
N GLU A 75 2.56 -12.07 2.37
CA GLU A 75 1.72 -12.16 3.58
C GLU A 75 0.30 -11.63 3.40
N GLY A 76 -0.03 -11.04 2.24
CA GLY A 76 -1.34 -10.43 2.01
C GLY A 76 -1.60 -9.19 2.87
N LYS A 77 -0.55 -8.47 3.30
CA LYS A 77 -0.63 -7.29 4.18
C LYS A 77 -0.28 -5.99 3.44
N PRO A 78 -1.22 -5.41 2.67
CA PRO A 78 -1.01 -4.15 1.95
C PRO A 78 -0.73 -2.95 2.88
N GLU A 79 -1.18 -3.04 4.12
CA GLU A 79 -1.03 -2.03 5.18
C GLU A 79 0.23 -2.21 6.05
N TYR A 80 1.08 -3.20 5.76
CA TYR A 80 2.26 -3.50 6.57
C TYR A 80 3.16 -2.26 6.75
N ASN A 81 3.43 -1.88 7.99
CA ASN A 81 4.30 -0.77 8.34
C ASN A 81 5.53 -1.29 9.10
N HIS A 82 6.72 -1.22 8.48
CA HIS A 82 7.95 -1.74 9.10
C HIS A 82 8.42 -0.89 10.29
N MET A 83 7.99 0.37 10.38
CA MET A 83 8.31 1.26 11.50
C MET A 83 7.51 0.92 12.77
N MET A 84 6.42 0.15 12.66
CA MET A 84 5.63 -0.28 13.83
C MET A 84 6.17 -1.52 14.54
N ARG A 85 7.35 -2.03 14.15
CA ARG A 85 8.08 -3.08 14.90
C ARG A 85 9.07 -2.47 15.90
N VAL A 86 8.58 -1.75 16.90
CA VAL A 86 9.32 -1.52 18.14
C VAL A 86 8.35 -1.68 19.30
N GLY A 87 8.41 -2.87 19.90
CA GLY A 87 7.67 -3.30 21.09
C GLY A 87 8.25 -4.62 21.54
#